data_AF-A0A9D7WBJ4-F1
#
_entry.id   AF-A0A9D7WBJ4-F1
#
_cell.length_a   1.000
_cell.length_b   1.000
_cell.length_c   1.000
_cell.angle_alpha   90.00
_cell.angle_beta   90.00
_cell.angle_gamma   90.00
#
_symmetry.space_group_name_H-M   'P 1'
#
loop_
_entity.id
_entity.type
_entity.pdbx_description
1 polymer ?
#
loop_
_entity_poly.entity_id
_entity_poly.type
_entity_poly.pdbx_seq_one_letter_code
_entity_poly.pdbx_strand_id
1 'polypeptide(L)'
;MSTTSHHPIVLGVTGASGAIYSRRLLHVLLDANCDVHLSVSPSGKAVFEQELGESLGLDDFSTEQFLGTATPQSGRLTYHHYKNLMAPIASGSFLTSAMVICPCSGSTLAAVTHAMGDNLIHRAAEVHLKERRKLIVVPRESPLS
;
A
#
# COMPACT_ATOMS: atom_id res chain seq x y z
N MET A 1 -5.64 15.60 26.76
CA MET A 1 -4.81 15.01 25.69
C MET A 1 -5.67 14.95 24.45
N SER A 2 -5.45 15.85 23.48
CA SER A 2 -6.25 15.92 22.26
C SER A 2 -5.89 14.74 21.36
N THR A 3 -6.79 13.76 21.24
CA THR A 3 -6.67 12.70 20.24
C THR A 3 -7.02 13.30 18.89
N THR A 4 -6.03 13.83 18.16
CA THR A 4 -6.23 14.12 16.74
C THR A 4 -6.52 12.77 16.08
N SER A 5 -7.79 12.51 15.75
CA SER A 5 -8.14 11.29 15.01
C SER A 5 -7.58 11.41 13.61
N HIS A 6 -6.37 10.91 13.41
CA HIS A 6 -5.77 10.85 12.08
C HIS A 6 -6.49 9.76 11.29
N HIS A 7 -7.10 10.15 10.17
CA HIS A 7 -7.64 9.17 9.23
C HIS A 7 -6.51 8.25 8.75
N PRO A 8 -6.80 6.97 8.49
CA PRO A 8 -5.78 6.01 8.09
C PRO A 8 -5.10 6.40 6.78
N ILE A 9 -3.91 5.85 6.57
CA ILE A 9 -3.12 5.95 5.34
C ILE A 9 -3.25 4.65 4.57
N VAL A 10 -3.44 4.72 3.25
CA VAL A 10 -3.44 3.55 2.38
C VAL A 10 -2.04 3.33 1.84
N LEU A 11 -1.53 2.10 1.91
CA LEU A 11 -0.27 1.68 1.33
C LEU A 11 -0.52 0.59 0.28
N GLY A 12 -0.21 0.90 -0.99
CA GLY A 12 -0.17 -0.06 -2.09
C GLY A 12 1.26 -0.50 -2.37
N VAL A 13 1.52 -1.80 -2.44
CA VAL A 13 2.84 -2.37 -2.77
C VAL A 13 2.73 -3.10 -4.10
N THR A 14 3.55 -2.72 -5.08
CA THR A 14 3.48 -3.27 -6.44
C THR A 14 4.84 -3.74 -6.95
N GLY A 15 4.84 -4.44 -8.07
CA GLY A 15 6.02 -5.14 -8.61
C GLY A 15 7.05 -4.25 -9.29
N ALA A 16 7.57 -3.26 -8.58
CA ALA A 16 8.82 -2.59 -8.94
C ALA A 16 9.87 -2.89 -7.87
N SER A 17 11.15 -2.92 -8.25
CA SER A 17 12.24 -3.11 -7.27
C SER A 17 12.22 -2.04 -6.17
N GLY A 18 12.66 -2.40 -4.97
CA GLY A 18 12.68 -1.53 -3.80
C GLY A 18 11.67 -1.92 -2.73
N ALA A 19 11.41 -3.21 -2.53
CA ALA A 19 10.53 -3.72 -1.47
C ALA A 19 10.95 -3.25 -0.07
N ILE A 20 12.24 -2.98 0.15
CA ILE A 20 12.74 -2.41 1.40
C ILE A 20 12.09 -1.06 1.74
N TYR A 21 11.75 -0.24 0.74
CA TYR A 21 11.13 1.06 0.97
C TYR A 21 9.69 0.93 1.48
N SER A 22 8.94 -0.05 0.98
CA SER A 22 7.56 -0.29 1.43
C SER A 22 7.54 -0.79 2.87
N ARG A 23 8.42 -1.73 3.23
CA ARG A 23 8.61 -2.20 4.60
C ARG A 23 9.04 -1.06 5.52
N ARG A 24 10.07 -0.31 5.16
CA ARG A 24 10.56 0.81 5.99
C ARG A 24 9.50 1.89 6.18
N LEU A 25 8.76 2.24 5.12
CA LEU A 25 7.65 3.18 5.21
C LEU A 25 6.59 2.68 6.18
N LEU A 26 6.22 1.40 6.10
CA LEU A 26 5.23 0.83 7.01
C LEU A 26 5.67 0.93 8.47
N HIS A 27 6.93 0.59 8.79
CA HIS A 27 7.47 0.77 10.14
C HIS A 27 7.34 2.20 10.64
N VAL A 28 7.79 3.17 9.84
CA VAL A 28 7.76 4.59 10.23
C VAL A 28 6.33 5.08 10.45
N LEU A 29 5.38 4.66 9.62
CA LEU A 29 3.97 5.03 9.79
C LEU A 29 3.38 4.45 11.09
N LEU A 30 3.62 3.17 11.34
CA LEU A 30 3.08 2.50 12.53
C LEU A 30 3.74 3.03 13.82
N ASP A 31 5.04 3.31 13.82
CA ASP A 31 5.77 3.93 14.93
C ASP A 31 5.30 5.37 15.19
N ALA A 32 4.86 6.07 14.14
CA ALA A 32 4.24 7.39 14.24
C ALA A 32 2.75 7.33 14.66
N ASN A 33 2.28 6.19 15.16
CA ASN A 33 0.88 5.98 15.59
C ASN A 33 -0.15 6.23 14.47
N CYS A 34 0.20 5.96 13.21
CA CYS A 34 -0.73 6.03 12.09
C CYS A 34 -1.34 4.65 11.81
N ASP A 35 -2.66 4.60 11.62
CA ASP A 35 -3.32 3.42 11.09
C ASP A 35 -3.05 3.26 9.60
N VAL A 36 -2.72 2.04 9.16
CA VAL A 36 -2.34 1.74 7.78
C VAL A 36 -3.23 0.65 7.19
N HIS A 37 -3.80 0.92 6.03
CA HIS A 37 -4.50 -0.05 5.21
C HIS A 37 -3.58 -0.51 4.07
N LEU A 38 -3.09 -1.74 4.13
CA LEU A 38 -2.13 -2.30 3.18
C LEU A 38 -2.83 -3.15 2.12
N SER A 39 -2.38 -3.06 0.87
CA SER A 39 -2.68 -4.04 -0.17
C SER A 39 -1.44 -4.29 -1.02
N VAL A 40 -1.20 -5.55 -1.37
CA VAL A 40 0.00 -6.00 -2.09
C VAL A 40 -0.43 -6.71 -3.37
N SER A 41 0.12 -6.31 -4.52
CA SER A 41 -0.17 -6.99 -5.80
C SER A 41 0.58 -8.33 -5.90
N PRO A 42 0.16 -9.27 -6.78
CA PRO A 42 0.91 -10.50 -7.04
C PRO A 42 2.37 -10.24 -7.47
N SER A 43 2.59 -9.23 -8.30
CA SER A 43 3.94 -8.83 -8.70
C SER A 43 4.72 -8.16 -7.56
N GLY A 44 4.05 -7.41 -6.68
CA GLY A 44 4.63 -6.86 -5.46
C GLY A 44 5.10 -7.93 -4.50
N LYS A 45 4.29 -9.00 -4.30
CA LYS A 45 4.70 -10.20 -3.57
C LYS A 45 5.98 -10.79 -4.17
N ALA A 46 5.99 -11.06 -5.48
CA ALA A 46 7.14 -11.71 -6.12
C ALA A 46 8.44 -10.92 -5.93
N VAL A 47 8.39 -9.59 -6.06
CA VAL A 47 9.56 -8.72 -5.80
C VAL A 47 9.93 -8.72 -4.32
N PHE A 48 8.96 -8.66 -3.41
CA PHE A 48 9.21 -8.70 -1.98
C PHE A 48 9.95 -9.99 -1.57
N GLU A 49 9.46 -11.14 -1.99
CA GLU A 49 10.08 -12.45 -1.70
C GLU A 49 11.49 -12.54 -2.31
N GLN A 50 11.68 -12.04 -3.53
CA GLN A 50 12.97 -12.05 -4.21
C GLN A 50 14.01 -11.14 -3.54
N GLU A 51 13.62 -9.94 -3.13
CA GLU A 51 14.55 -8.93 -2.60
C GLU A 51 14.83 -9.09 -1.10
N LEU A 52 13.84 -9.55 -0.33
CA LEU A 52 13.93 -9.64 1.12
C LEU A 52 14.13 -11.07 1.63
N GLY A 53 13.91 -12.09 0.79
CA GLY A 53 14.12 -13.50 1.15
C GLY A 53 13.09 -14.05 2.15
N GLU A 54 11.96 -13.36 2.30
CA GLU A 54 10.87 -13.71 3.23
C GLU A 54 9.64 -14.09 2.41
N SER A 55 8.94 -15.17 2.77
CA SER A 55 7.72 -15.57 2.05
C SER A 55 6.52 -14.76 2.52
N LEU A 56 5.71 -14.32 1.56
CA LEU A 56 4.53 -13.48 1.81
C LEU A 56 3.27 -14.18 1.29
N GLY A 57 2.38 -14.56 2.20
CA GLY A 57 1.05 -15.09 1.87
C GLY A 57 0.12 -13.95 1.44
N LEU A 58 -0.53 -14.05 0.27
CA LEU A 58 -1.58 -13.08 -0.08
C LEU A 58 -2.94 -13.50 0.48
N ASP A 59 -3.25 -14.80 0.42
CA ASP A 59 -4.51 -15.37 0.91
C ASP A 59 -4.49 -15.62 2.43
N ASP A 60 -3.31 -15.95 2.96
CA ASP A 60 -3.01 -16.25 4.37
C ASP A 60 -2.03 -15.21 4.96
N PHE A 61 -2.25 -13.94 4.63
CA PHE A 61 -1.35 -12.85 5.01
C PHE A 61 -1.14 -12.75 6.52
N SER A 62 0.13 -12.78 6.94
CA SER A 62 0.57 -12.45 8.29
C SER A 62 1.33 -11.14 8.30
N THR A 63 1.03 -10.30 9.27
CA THR A 63 1.66 -9.00 9.47
C THR A 63 3.17 -9.14 9.70
N GLU A 64 3.57 -10.19 10.41
CA GLU A 64 4.94 -10.55 10.71
C GLU A 64 5.74 -10.86 9.44
N GLN A 65 5.13 -11.50 8.44
CA GLN A 65 5.78 -11.79 7.14
C GLN A 65 6.17 -10.53 6.38
N PHE A 66 5.44 -9.42 6.60
CA PHE A 66 5.74 -8.15 5.92
C PHE A 66 6.65 -7.25 6.76
N LEU A 67 6.46 -7.23 8.08
CA LEU A 67 7.23 -6.39 9.01
C LEU A 67 8.58 -6.99 9.41
N GLY A 68 8.79 -8.29 9.20
CA GLY A 68 9.98 -8.99 9.69
C GLY A 68 10.04 -8.97 11.22
N THR A 69 11.22 -8.74 11.78
CA THR A 69 11.47 -8.81 13.24
C THR A 69 10.98 -7.61 14.03
N ALA A 70 10.55 -6.54 13.38
CA ALA A 70 10.10 -5.33 14.04
C ALA A 70 8.60 -5.42 14.39
N THR A 71 8.28 -5.15 15.65
CA THR A 71 6.92 -5.10 16.19
C THR A 71 6.55 -3.64 16.53
N PRO A 72 5.87 -2.93 15.62
CA PRO A 72 5.38 -1.58 15.89
C PRO A 72 4.41 -1.61 17.08
N GLN A 73 4.51 -0.59 17.94
CA GLN A 73 3.80 -0.60 19.24
C GLN A 73 2.55 0.30 19.29
N SER A 74 2.23 1.02 18.21
CA SER A 74 1.24 2.11 18.27
C SER A 74 0.18 2.05 17.17
N GLY A 75 0.56 2.20 15.90
CA GLY A 75 -0.40 2.18 14.78
C GLY A 75 -0.97 0.80 14.49
N ARG A 76 -2.19 0.74 13.94
CA ARG A 76 -2.81 -0.52 13.51
C ARG A 76 -2.58 -0.78 12.03
N LEU A 77 -2.10 -1.97 11.69
CA LEU A 77 -2.08 -2.48 10.31
C LEU A 77 -3.36 -3.24 10.00
N THR A 78 -3.96 -3.00 8.84
CA THR A 78 -5.04 -3.82 8.28
C THR A 78 -4.71 -4.16 6.83
N TYR A 79 -4.58 -5.45 6.54
CA TYR A 79 -4.34 -5.94 5.18
C TYR A 79 -5.66 -6.17 4.43
N HIS A 80 -5.66 -5.83 3.14
CA HIS A 80 -6.74 -6.10 2.20
C HIS A 80 -6.18 -6.84 0.99
N HIS A 81 -6.72 -8.02 0.73
CA HIS A 81 -6.39 -8.79 -0.47
C HIS A 81 -6.64 -7.95 -1.74
N TYR A 82 -5.73 -7.96 -2.70
CA TYR A 82 -5.79 -7.10 -3.89
C TYR A 82 -7.04 -7.30 -4.76
N LYS A 83 -7.70 -8.46 -4.68
CA LYS A 83 -9.00 -8.73 -5.34
C LYS A 83 -10.22 -8.25 -4.56
N ASN A 84 -10.08 -7.83 -3.30
CA ASN A 84 -11.20 -7.44 -2.46
C ASN A 84 -11.68 -6.02 -2.78
N LEU A 85 -12.44 -5.86 -3.86
CA LEU A 85 -13.03 -4.56 -4.24
C LEU A 85 -14.15 -4.09 -3.30
N MET A 86 -14.52 -4.90 -2.30
CA MET A 86 -15.47 -4.52 -1.24
C MET A 86 -14.77 -3.99 0.02
N ALA A 87 -13.43 -3.90 0.01
CA ALA A 87 -12.68 -3.30 1.10
C ALA A 87 -13.04 -1.81 1.27
N PRO A 88 -12.99 -1.26 2.49
CA PRO A 88 -13.33 0.14 2.74
C PRO A 88 -12.58 1.13 1.85
N ILE A 89 -11.31 0.86 1.56
CA ILE A 89 -10.44 1.72 0.72
C ILE A 89 -10.88 1.79 -0.75
N ALA A 90 -11.84 0.96 -1.19
CA ALA A 90 -12.46 1.05 -2.52
C ALA A 90 -13.61 2.07 -2.60
N SER A 91 -14.00 2.68 -1.47
CA SER A 91 -15.08 3.67 -1.37
C SER A 91 -14.59 5.05 -0.97
N GLY A 92 -15.14 6.09 -1.61
CA GLY A 92 -14.92 7.47 -1.22
C GLY A 92 -15.56 7.83 0.14
N SER A 93 -16.56 7.08 0.61
CA SER A 93 -17.15 7.32 1.94
C SER A 93 -16.22 6.95 3.10
N PHE A 94 -15.26 6.06 2.86
CA PHE A 94 -14.23 5.72 3.84
C PHE A 94 -13.16 6.81 3.84
N LEU A 95 -13.03 7.54 4.94
CA LEU A 95 -12.12 8.69 5.02
C LEU A 95 -10.67 8.22 5.26
N THR A 96 -9.77 8.71 4.42
CA THR A 96 -8.34 8.41 4.45
C THR A 96 -7.55 9.72 4.38
N SER A 97 -6.41 9.79 5.06
CA SER A 97 -5.55 10.97 5.03
C SER A 97 -4.79 11.08 3.71
N ALA A 98 -4.30 9.95 3.20
CA ALA A 98 -3.52 9.84 1.98
C ALA A 98 -3.43 8.39 1.51
N MET A 99 -2.98 8.21 0.26
CA MET A 99 -2.49 6.94 -0.26
C MET A 99 -1.06 7.08 -0.75
N VAL A 100 -0.25 6.06 -0.50
CA VAL A 100 1.09 5.89 -1.07
C VAL A 100 1.15 4.58 -1.85
N ILE A 101 1.63 4.61 -3.09
CA ILE A 101 2.02 3.40 -3.82
C ILE A 101 3.55 3.31 -3.79
N CYS A 102 4.08 2.36 -3.03
CA CYS A 102 5.51 2.22 -2.78
C CYS A 102 5.92 0.74 -2.70
N PRO A 103 6.84 0.26 -3.55
CA PRO A 103 7.21 0.87 -4.83
C PRO A 103 6.05 0.78 -5.85
N CYS A 104 6.10 1.63 -6.88
CA CYS A 104 5.13 1.68 -7.97
C CYS A 104 5.73 1.17 -9.29
N SER A 105 5.15 0.11 -9.87
CA SER A 105 5.51 -0.37 -11.22
C SER A 105 4.96 0.52 -12.32
N GLY A 106 5.64 0.54 -13.47
CA GLY A 106 5.15 1.24 -14.67
C GLY A 106 3.75 0.77 -15.09
N SER A 107 3.46 -0.53 -14.96
CA SER A 107 2.13 -1.08 -15.23
C SER A 107 1.04 -0.55 -14.29
N THR A 108 1.32 -0.45 -12.98
CA THR A 108 0.38 0.16 -12.04
C THR A 108 0.22 1.66 -12.30
N LEU A 109 1.32 2.37 -12.57
CA LEU A 109 1.26 3.80 -12.91
C LEU A 109 0.38 4.06 -14.13
N ALA A 110 0.56 3.27 -15.20
CA ALA A 110 -0.28 3.33 -16.40
C ALA A 110 -1.75 3.00 -16.07
N ALA A 111 -2.01 1.94 -15.30
CA ALA A 111 -3.36 1.55 -14.93
C ALA A 111 -4.10 2.62 -14.12
N VAL A 112 -3.41 3.31 -13.20
CA VAL A 112 -3.96 4.44 -12.44
C VAL A 112 -4.23 5.63 -13.36
N THR A 113 -3.29 5.95 -14.26
CA THR A 113 -3.42 7.06 -15.21
C THR A 113 -4.61 6.88 -16.16
N HIS A 114 -4.86 5.65 -16.58
CA HIS A 114 -5.95 5.31 -17.50
C HIS A 114 -7.23 4.81 -16.80
N ALA A 115 -7.28 4.83 -15.46
CA ALA A 115 -8.43 4.39 -14.66
C ALA A 115 -8.94 2.99 -15.04
N MET A 116 -8.01 2.02 -15.18
CA MET A 116 -8.35 0.64 -15.55
C MET A 116 -9.10 -0.12 -14.44
N GLY A 117 -8.86 0.21 -13.17
CA GLY A 117 -9.61 -0.35 -12.04
C GLY A 117 -9.45 -1.86 -11.78
N ASP A 118 -8.48 -2.54 -12.39
CA ASP A 118 -8.38 -4.02 -12.37
C ASP A 118 -8.19 -4.67 -10.98
N ASN A 119 -7.77 -3.90 -9.97
CA ASN A 119 -7.57 -4.41 -8.62
C ASN A 119 -7.78 -3.31 -7.56
N LEU A 120 -7.74 -3.71 -6.29
CA LEU A 120 -7.99 -2.82 -5.15
C LEU A 120 -6.99 -1.66 -5.06
N ILE A 121 -5.73 -1.85 -5.45
CA ILE A 121 -4.71 -0.79 -5.42
C ILE A 121 -5.05 0.28 -6.46
N HIS A 122 -5.40 -0.14 -7.68
CA HIS A 122 -5.85 0.77 -8.74
C HIS A 122 -7.11 1.52 -8.30
N ARG A 123 -8.08 0.77 -7.77
CA ARG A 123 -9.35 1.34 -7.31
C ARG A 123 -9.18 2.33 -6.16
N ALA A 124 -8.33 2.02 -5.18
CA ALA A 124 -8.03 2.94 -4.09
C ALA A 124 -7.36 4.22 -4.60
N ALA A 125 -6.47 4.13 -5.59
CA ALA A 125 -5.85 5.30 -6.20
C ALA A 125 -6.88 6.17 -6.94
N GLU A 126 -7.78 5.57 -7.72
CA GLU A 126 -8.91 6.28 -8.35
C GLU A 126 -9.80 6.99 -7.33
N VAL A 127 -10.07 6.34 -6.19
CA VAL A 127 -10.80 6.97 -5.08
C VAL A 127 -10.06 8.20 -4.58
N HIS A 128 -8.74 8.13 -4.39
CA HIS A 128 -7.97 9.29 -3.95
C HIS A 128 -7.98 10.41 -4.99
N LEU A 129 -7.89 10.09 -6.28
CA LEU A 129 -7.97 11.08 -7.35
C LEU A 129 -9.35 11.76 -7.41
N LYS A 130 -10.44 10.98 -7.45
CA LYS A 130 -11.80 11.53 -7.59
C LYS A 130 -12.26 12.32 -6.36
N GLU A 131 -11.82 11.92 -5.17
CA GLU A 131 -12.10 12.61 -3.91
C GLU A 131 -11.10 13.75 -3.61
N ARG A 132 -10.17 14.04 -4.55
CA ARG A 132 -9.12 15.06 -4.39
C ARG A 132 -8.27 14.89 -3.13
N ARG A 133 -8.00 13.65 -2.75
CA ARG A 133 -7.11 13.28 -1.64
C ARG A 133 -5.69 13.13 -2.13
N LYS A 134 -4.75 13.23 -1.20
CA LYS A 134 -3.33 13.08 -1.51
C LYS A 134 -3.04 11.65 -1.97
N LEU A 135 -2.50 11.51 -3.18
CA LEU A 135 -1.95 10.28 -3.73
C LEU A 135 -0.45 10.52 -4.00
N ILE A 136 0.40 9.71 -3.39
CA ILE A 136 1.86 9.74 -3.59
C ILE A 136 2.24 8.47 -4.34
N VAL A 137 3.01 8.61 -5.41
CA VAL A 137 3.48 7.49 -6.22
C VAL A 137 5.00 7.47 -6.15
N VAL A 138 5.57 6.30 -5.83
CA VAL A 138 7.02 6.10 -5.72
C VAL A 138 7.46 5.17 -6.86
N PRO A 139 7.56 5.67 -8.11
CA PRO A 139 7.99 4.86 -9.23
C PRO A 139 9.46 4.46 -9.06
N ARG A 140 9.78 3.22 -9.39
CA ARG A 140 11.17 2.77 -9.48
C ARG A 140 11.39 2.17 -10.87
N GLU A 141 11.94 2.99 -11.75
CA GLU A 141 12.28 2.63 -13.13
C GLU A 141 13.45 3.48 -13.62
N SER A 142 14.32 2.90 -14.46
CA SER A 142 15.38 3.64 -15.17
C SER A 142 15.96 2.79 -16.31
N PRO A 143 16.16 3.35 -17.52
CA PRO A 143 15.74 4.70 -17.94
C PRO A 143 14.22 4.83 -18.07
N LEU A 144 13.73 6.06 -18.23
CA LEU A 144 12.33 6.32 -18.59
C LEU A 144 12.19 6.34 -20.13
N SER A 145 11.12 5.72 -20.63
CA SER A 145 10.77 5.64 -22.06
C SER A 145 9.81 6.73 -22.49
#